data_AF-A0A955T4U8-F1
#
_entry.id   AF-A0A955T4U8-F1
#
_cell.length_a   1.000
_cell.length_b   1.000
_cell.length_c   1.000
_cell.angle_alpha   90.00
_cell.angle_beta   90.00
_cell.angle_gamma   90.00
#
_symmetry.space_group_name_H-M   'P 1'
#
loop_
_entity.id
_entity.type
_entity.pdbx_description
1 polymer ?
#
loop_
_entity_poly.entity_id
_entity_poly.type
_entity_poly.pdbx_seq_one_letter_code
_entity_poly.pdbx_strand_id
1 'polypeptide(L)'
;MAPGKIFSILLLALSISFQAWAQDYLIPFQGHLTQPKAGSPGEYEAVPDGQYDILFAIYTSPVGGESLAWGPERHEDLVVVNGLVNAILGSVIGFDQALEADRTLFSKALYVGITIDADGNPNTADLEMVPRQVYLPAVSAITAQNLQGSEWKDFFISQGGGDPA
;
A
#
# COMPACT_ATOMS: atom_id res chain seq x y z
N MET A 1 25.37 -49.85 -42.44
CA MET A 1 24.26 -49.80 -41.46
C MET A 1 24.83 -49.29 -40.15
N ALA A 2 24.56 -48.02 -39.81
CA ALA A 2 25.03 -47.40 -38.57
C ALA A 2 23.85 -47.32 -37.58
N PRO A 3 23.96 -47.85 -36.35
CA PRO A 3 22.87 -47.84 -35.39
C PRO A 3 22.87 -46.52 -34.57
N GLY A 4 21.67 -46.03 -34.25
CA GLY A 4 21.47 -45.31 -32.99
C GLY A 4 21.58 -43.78 -32.99
N LYS A 5 20.92 -43.08 -33.92
CA LYS A 5 20.64 -41.63 -33.79
C LYS A 5 19.26 -41.33 -33.16
N ILE A 6 18.80 -42.14 -32.20
CA ILE A 6 17.42 -42.01 -31.67
C ILE A 6 17.40 -41.64 -30.17
N PHE A 7 18.52 -41.72 -29.45
CA PHE A 7 18.55 -41.37 -28.03
C PHE A 7 19.16 -39.98 -27.84
N SER A 8 18.35 -39.04 -27.34
CA SER A 8 18.73 -37.73 -26.73
C SER A 8 18.15 -36.47 -27.39
N ILE A 9 17.05 -36.56 -28.14
CA ILE A 9 16.15 -35.41 -28.37
C ILE A 9 15.08 -35.32 -27.26
N LEU A 10 15.22 -36.12 -26.19
CA LEU A 10 14.29 -36.17 -25.06
C LEU A 10 14.75 -35.36 -23.84
N LEU A 11 15.75 -34.48 -24.01
CA LEU A 11 16.25 -33.59 -22.96
C LEU A 11 16.13 -32.10 -23.35
N LEU A 12 15.14 -31.75 -24.18
CA LEU A 12 14.59 -30.41 -24.16
C LEU A 12 13.64 -30.35 -22.97
N ALA A 13 14.23 -30.29 -21.78
CA ALA A 13 13.53 -30.03 -20.54
C ALA A 13 12.74 -28.75 -20.76
N LEU A 14 11.42 -28.93 -20.80
CA LEU A 14 10.41 -27.90 -20.86
C LEU A 14 10.56 -27.05 -19.60
N SER A 15 11.44 -26.06 -19.63
CA SER A 15 11.56 -25.03 -18.61
C SER A 15 10.31 -24.16 -18.72
N ILE A 16 9.21 -24.62 -18.12
CA ILE A 16 8.05 -23.78 -17.87
C ILE A 16 8.52 -22.78 -16.82
N SER A 17 8.99 -21.63 -17.27
CA SER A 17 9.15 -20.46 -16.41
C SER A 17 7.75 -20.08 -15.94
N PHE A 18 7.37 -20.52 -14.74
CA PHE A 18 6.25 -19.91 -14.03
C PHE A 18 6.69 -18.48 -13.72
N GLN A 19 6.29 -17.55 -14.59
CA GLN A 19 6.28 -16.15 -14.20
C GLN A 19 5.18 -16.04 -13.15
N ALA A 20 5.57 -15.94 -11.87
CA ALA A 20 4.68 -15.43 -10.86
C ALA A 20 4.34 -14.00 -11.28
N TRP A 21 3.07 -13.75 -11.58
CA TRP A 21 2.60 -12.41 -11.84
C TRP A 21 2.70 -11.68 -10.50
N ALA A 22 3.61 -10.71 -10.41
CA ALA A 22 3.66 -9.83 -9.25
C ALA A 22 2.32 -9.10 -9.22
N GLN A 23 1.48 -9.43 -8.23
CA GLN A 23 0.30 -8.63 -7.96
C GLN A 23 0.76 -7.38 -7.22
N ASP A 24 0.50 -6.23 -7.82
CA ASP A 24 0.70 -4.95 -7.15
C ASP A 24 -0.32 -4.85 -6.01
N TYR A 25 0.16 -4.85 -4.77
CA TYR A 25 -0.69 -4.68 -3.60
C TYR A 25 -1.03 -3.20 -3.47
N LEU A 26 -2.30 -2.87 -3.67
CA LEU A 26 -2.84 -1.54 -3.45
C LEU A 26 -3.84 -1.59 -2.30
N ILE A 27 -3.67 -0.69 -1.33
CA ILE A 27 -4.49 -0.68 -0.13
C ILE A 27 -5.26 0.64 -0.07
N PRO A 28 -6.59 0.64 -0.32
CA PRO A 28 -7.39 1.82 -0.05
C PRO A 28 -7.41 2.07 1.46
N PHE A 29 -7.02 3.29 1.85
CA PHE A 29 -6.94 3.71 3.23
C PHE A 29 -7.79 4.97 3.43
N GLN A 30 -8.60 4.97 4.48
CA GLN A 30 -9.25 6.16 5.01
C GLN A 30 -8.84 6.31 6.47
N GLY A 31 -8.35 7.49 6.83
CA GLY A 31 -7.90 7.79 8.18
C GLY A 31 -8.46 9.09 8.70
N HIS A 32 -8.40 9.27 10.02
CA HIS A 32 -8.79 10.52 10.69
C HIS A 32 -7.58 11.17 11.37
N LEU A 33 -7.18 12.32 10.87
CA LEU A 33 -6.06 13.10 11.34
C LEU A 33 -6.49 13.98 12.52
N THR A 34 -5.77 13.87 13.63
CA THR A 34 -5.97 14.68 14.84
C THR A 34 -4.72 15.43 15.25
N GLN A 35 -4.88 16.67 15.71
CA GLN A 35 -3.81 17.48 16.27
C GLN A 35 -4.10 17.79 17.76
N PRO A 36 -3.07 18.05 18.58
CA PRO A 36 -3.28 18.52 19.95
C PRO A 36 -4.05 19.85 19.95
N LYS A 37 -5.07 19.95 20.80
CA LYS A 37 -5.85 21.18 20.93
C LYS A 37 -5.07 22.22 21.73
N ALA A 38 -4.92 23.42 21.15
CA ALA A 38 -4.21 24.51 21.79
C ALA A 38 -4.83 24.87 23.15
N GLY A 39 -4.01 24.89 24.21
CA GLY A 39 -4.45 25.25 25.56
C GLY A 39 -5.24 24.16 26.30
N SER A 40 -5.36 22.94 25.76
CA SER A 40 -6.04 21.82 26.43
C SER A 40 -5.20 20.55 26.35
N PRO A 41 -4.21 20.37 27.26
CA PRO A 41 -3.34 19.20 27.26
C PRO A 41 -4.13 17.89 27.35
N GLY A 42 -3.89 16.96 26.44
CA GLY A 42 -4.59 15.68 26.37
C GLY A 42 -5.91 15.69 25.57
N GLU A 43 -6.37 16.87 25.12
CA GLU A 43 -7.44 16.96 24.12
C GLU A 43 -6.84 17.02 22.71
N TYR A 44 -7.54 16.38 21.78
CA TYR A 44 -7.19 16.36 20.37
C TYR A 44 -8.39 16.85 19.55
N GLU A 45 -8.12 17.58 18.48
CA GLU A 45 -9.11 18.06 17.51
C GLU A 45 -8.76 17.57 16.11
N ALA A 46 -9.72 17.57 15.20
CA ALA A 46 -9.47 17.22 13.81
C ALA A 46 -8.47 18.20 13.18
N VAL A 47 -7.57 17.68 12.33
CA VAL A 47 -6.73 18.55 11.50
C VAL A 47 -7.63 19.40 10.58
N PRO A 48 -7.37 20.71 10.44
CA PRO A 48 -8.18 21.60 9.61
C PRO A 48 -8.30 21.16 8.15
N ASP A 49 -9.34 21.63 7.48
CA ASP A 49 -9.53 21.41 6.05
C ASP A 49 -8.40 22.08 5.26
N GLY A 50 -7.84 21.35 4.28
CA GLY A 50 -6.70 21.85 3.52
C GLY A 50 -6.07 20.79 2.62
N GLN A 51 -4.97 21.16 1.97
CA GLN A 51 -4.09 20.25 1.25
C GLN A 51 -2.80 20.07 2.04
N TYR A 52 -2.35 18.83 2.14
CA TYR A 52 -1.20 18.46 2.95
C TYR A 52 -0.34 17.43 2.23
N ASP A 53 0.97 17.56 2.41
CA ASP A 53 1.90 16.48 2.12
C ASP A 53 1.90 15.51 3.30
N ILE A 54 1.63 14.24 3.04
CA ILE A 54 1.44 13.23 4.08
C ILE A 54 2.31 12.01 3.78
N LEU A 55 3.04 11.58 4.80
CA LEU A 55 3.79 10.34 4.79
C LEU A 55 3.01 9.26 5.52
N PHE A 56 2.88 8.11 4.86
CA PHE A 56 2.26 6.92 5.41
C PHE A 56 3.30 5.83 5.60
N ALA A 57 3.29 5.17 6.75
CA ALA A 57 4.12 4.00 7.02
C ALA A 57 3.28 2.92 7.70
N ILE A 58 3.61 1.65 7.46
CA ILE A 58 2.93 0.53 8.10
C ILE A 58 3.86 -0.06 9.16
N TYR A 59 3.29 -0.32 10.33
CA TYR A 59 3.98 -0.90 11.48
C TYR A 59 3.26 -2.15 11.98
N THR A 60 4.00 -3.02 12.66
CA THR A 60 3.46 -4.18 13.39
C THR A 60 3.16 -3.89 14.87
N SER A 61 3.36 -2.64 15.33
CA SER A 61 3.12 -2.18 16.70
C SER A 61 2.29 -0.89 16.73
N PRO A 62 1.35 -0.72 17.69
CA PRO A 62 0.49 0.47 17.79
C PRO A 62 1.22 1.75 18.22
N VAL A 63 2.32 1.63 18.99
CA VAL A 63 3.13 2.77 19.50
C VAL A 63 4.59 2.35 19.69
N GLY A 64 5.55 3.24 19.40
CA GLY A 64 6.98 3.11 19.75
C GLY A 64 7.75 1.91 19.16
N GLY A 65 9.07 2.07 19.00
CA GLY A 65 10.02 0.99 18.62
C GLY A 65 10.08 0.63 17.13
N GLU A 66 11.22 0.03 16.70
CA GLU A 66 11.40 -0.49 15.35
C GLU A 66 10.42 -1.64 15.10
N SER A 67 9.37 -1.33 14.36
CA SER A 67 8.33 -2.25 13.90
C SER A 67 7.86 -1.85 12.51
N LEU A 68 8.68 -1.08 11.79
CA LEU A 68 8.40 -0.60 10.44
C LEU A 68 8.36 -1.80 9.50
N ALA A 69 7.20 -2.02 8.90
CA ALA A 69 6.94 -3.14 8.01
C ALA A 69 6.95 -2.70 6.54
N TRP A 70 6.63 -1.43 6.28
CA TRP A 70 6.68 -0.82 4.95
C TRP A 70 6.64 0.71 5.08
N GLY A 71 7.19 1.42 4.11
CA GLY A 71 7.20 2.89 4.05
C GLY A 71 8.49 3.55 4.59
N PRO A 72 8.49 4.88 4.73
CA PRO A 72 7.37 5.78 4.47
C PRO A 72 7.09 6.02 2.98
N GLU A 73 5.83 6.10 2.61
CA GLU A 73 5.34 6.53 1.30
C GLU A 73 4.81 7.97 1.40
N ARG A 74 5.32 8.87 0.56
CA ARG A 74 4.88 10.27 0.50
C ARG A 74 3.76 10.44 -0.53
N HIS A 75 2.69 11.11 -0.14
CA HIS A 75 1.64 11.62 -1.01
C HIS A 75 1.59 13.14 -0.89
N GLU A 76 1.59 13.83 -2.03
CA GLU A 76 1.59 15.30 -2.11
C GLU A 76 0.16 15.82 -2.33
N ASP A 77 -0.12 17.03 -1.81
CA ASP A 77 -1.38 17.76 -2.02
C ASP A 77 -2.66 16.96 -1.66
N LEU A 78 -2.60 16.10 -0.64
CA LEU A 78 -3.78 15.34 -0.19
C LEU A 78 -4.80 16.25 0.47
N VAL A 79 -6.03 16.19 -0.01
CA VAL A 79 -7.16 16.94 0.54
C VAL A 79 -7.64 16.29 1.84
N VAL A 80 -7.63 17.09 2.90
CA VAL A 80 -8.19 16.74 4.21
C VAL A 80 -9.49 17.51 4.39
N VAL A 81 -10.55 16.80 4.80
CA VAL A 81 -11.87 17.39 5.10
C VAL A 81 -12.38 16.85 6.43
N ASN A 82 -12.59 17.73 7.39
CA ASN A 82 -12.99 17.41 8.76
C ASN A 82 -12.08 16.33 9.37
N GLY A 83 -10.77 16.49 9.20
CA GLY A 83 -9.75 15.53 9.61
C GLY A 83 -9.70 14.24 8.79
N LEU A 84 -10.61 13.99 7.85
CA LEU A 84 -10.59 12.77 7.04
C LEU A 84 -9.63 12.90 5.86
N VAL A 85 -8.83 11.86 5.64
CA VAL A 85 -7.95 11.72 4.48
C VAL A 85 -8.18 10.36 3.82
N ASN A 86 -8.01 10.31 2.50
CA ASN A 86 -8.04 9.06 1.74
C ASN A 86 -6.75 8.93 0.93
N ALA A 87 -6.19 7.73 0.88
CA ALA A 87 -5.01 7.42 0.08
C ALA A 87 -5.10 5.99 -0.47
N ILE A 88 -4.33 5.70 -1.51
CA ILE A 88 -4.09 4.33 -1.96
C ILE A 88 -2.65 4.01 -1.58
N LEU A 89 -2.44 3.23 -0.53
CA LEU A 89 -1.10 2.86 -0.11
C LEU A 89 -0.49 1.86 -1.09
N GLY A 90 0.78 2.05 -1.41
CA GLY A 90 1.49 1.22 -2.37
C GLY A 90 1.47 1.77 -3.81
N SER A 91 0.80 2.91 -4.04
CA SER A 91 0.68 3.50 -5.38
C SER A 91 1.93 4.26 -5.84
N VAL A 92 2.78 4.70 -4.91
CA VAL A 92 4.03 5.44 -5.16
C VAL A 92 5.23 4.52 -4.92
N ILE A 93 5.25 3.78 -3.80
CA ILE A 93 6.23 2.73 -3.51
C ILE A 93 5.53 1.40 -3.24
N GLY A 94 5.79 0.40 -4.10
CA GLY A 94 5.15 -0.91 -3.99
C GLY A 94 5.53 -1.69 -2.72
N PHE A 95 4.85 -2.82 -2.50
CA PHE A 95 5.07 -3.70 -1.34
C PHE A 95 6.08 -4.84 -1.60
N ASP A 96 6.69 -4.90 -2.79
CA ASP A 96 7.51 -6.06 -3.19
C ASP A 96 8.61 -6.40 -2.18
N GLN A 97 9.36 -5.39 -1.74
CA GLN A 97 10.45 -5.57 -0.77
C GLN A 97 9.91 -5.99 0.61
N ALA A 98 8.80 -5.40 1.05
CA ALA A 98 8.18 -5.75 2.32
C ALA A 98 7.64 -7.19 2.32
N LEU A 99 7.07 -7.63 1.20
CA LEU A 99 6.56 -8.99 1.02
C LEU A 99 7.66 -10.02 0.78
N GLU A 100 8.78 -9.61 0.19
CA GLU A 100 9.98 -10.44 0.11
C GLU A 100 10.55 -10.71 1.51
N ALA A 101 10.61 -9.68 2.34
CA ALA A 101 11.04 -9.81 3.74
C ALA A 101 10.05 -10.62 4.58
N ASP A 102 8.75 -10.44 4.35
CA ASP A 102 7.70 -11.15 5.09
C ASP A 102 6.44 -11.40 4.23
N ARG A 103 6.35 -12.62 3.69
CA ARG A 103 5.19 -13.09 2.92
C ARG A 103 3.89 -13.16 3.72
N THR A 104 3.97 -13.07 5.05
CA THR A 104 2.81 -13.11 5.96
C THR A 104 2.40 -11.73 6.48
N LEU A 105 2.98 -10.65 5.94
CA LEU A 105 2.78 -9.28 6.40
C LEU A 105 1.30 -8.93 6.63
N PHE A 106 0.46 -9.18 5.63
CA PHE A 106 -0.96 -8.84 5.67
C PHE A 106 -1.83 -9.79 6.49
N SER A 107 -1.24 -10.85 7.06
CA SER A 107 -1.91 -11.75 8.02
C SER A 107 -1.71 -11.31 9.48
N LYS A 108 -1.02 -10.18 9.71
CA LYS A 108 -0.72 -9.64 11.03
C LYS A 108 -1.63 -8.46 11.36
N ALA A 109 -1.70 -8.11 12.65
CA ALA A 109 -2.21 -6.81 13.05
C ALA A 109 -1.23 -5.74 12.58
N LEU A 110 -1.69 -4.86 11.70
CA LEU A 110 -0.90 -3.76 11.15
C LEU A 110 -1.48 -2.43 11.60
N TYR A 111 -0.62 -1.42 11.65
CA TYR A 111 -0.96 -0.08 12.09
C TYR A 111 -0.37 0.92 11.11
N VAL A 112 -1.16 1.90 10.70
CA VAL A 112 -0.75 2.99 9.82
C VAL A 112 -0.27 4.14 10.69
N GLY A 113 1.03 4.42 10.61
CA GLY A 113 1.63 5.67 11.08
C GLY A 113 1.44 6.74 10.02
N ILE A 114 1.11 7.95 10.48
CA ILE A 114 0.83 9.09 9.63
C ILE A 114 1.66 10.26 10.13
N THR A 115 2.35 10.91 9.20
CA THR A 115 3.10 12.13 9.47
C THR A 115 2.68 13.19 8.47
N ILE A 116 2.26 14.35 8.94
CA ILE A 116 2.01 15.52 8.09
C ILE A 116 3.35 16.22 7.94
N ASP A 117 3.82 16.39 6.71
CA ASP A 117 4.95 17.27 6.45
C ASP A 117 4.49 18.73 6.58
N ALA A 118 4.93 19.37 7.66
CA ALA A 118 4.53 20.72 8.00
C ALA A 118 5.46 21.80 7.41
N ASP A 119 6.68 21.44 7.01
CA ASP A 119 7.70 22.38 6.54
C ASP A 119 8.03 22.25 5.05
N GLY A 120 7.41 21.28 4.36
CA GLY A 120 7.57 21.02 2.93
C GLY A 120 8.96 20.49 2.59
N ASN A 121 9.75 20.10 3.60
CA ASN A 121 11.11 19.62 3.41
C ASN A 121 11.17 18.11 3.67
N PRO A 122 11.36 17.28 2.63
CA PRO A 122 11.41 15.84 2.80
C PRO A 122 12.63 15.34 3.61
N ASN A 123 13.54 16.23 4.03
CA ASN A 123 14.74 15.89 4.78
C ASN A 123 14.66 16.22 6.27
N THR A 124 13.57 16.83 6.73
CA THR A 124 13.31 17.09 8.16
C THR A 124 12.42 15.96 8.72
N ALA A 125 12.67 15.61 9.98
CA ALA A 125 11.90 14.58 10.67
C ALA A 125 10.71 15.24 11.34
N ASP A 126 9.56 15.23 10.67
CA ASP A 126 8.29 15.60 11.29
C ASP A 126 7.81 14.54 12.29
N LEU A 127 6.99 14.99 13.24
CA LEU A 127 6.48 14.12 14.29
C LEU A 127 5.34 13.24 13.77
N GLU A 128 5.50 11.92 13.91
CA GLU A 128 4.43 10.95 13.64
C GLU A 128 3.25 11.14 14.61
N MET A 129 2.04 11.06 14.07
CA MET A 129 0.81 11.12 14.84
C MET A 129 0.62 9.84 15.65
N VAL A 130 0.32 9.99 16.95
CA VAL A 130 0.12 8.86 17.88
C VAL A 130 -1.24 8.97 18.59
N PRO A 131 -1.93 7.83 18.86
CA PRO A 131 -1.55 6.47 18.48
C PRO A 131 -1.75 6.20 16.98
N ARG A 132 -1.04 5.20 16.45
CA ARG A 132 -1.20 4.75 15.05
C ARG A 132 -2.60 4.21 14.79
N GLN A 133 -3.09 4.37 13.57
CA GLN A 133 -4.41 3.90 13.18
C GLN A 133 -4.37 2.42 12.84
N VAL A 134 -5.34 1.63 13.30
CA VAL A 134 -5.37 0.19 13.02
C VAL A 134 -5.67 -0.02 11.52
N TYR A 135 -4.85 -0.80 10.84
CA TYR A 135 -5.18 -1.32 9.53
C TYR A 135 -6.18 -2.47 9.68
N LEU A 136 -7.41 -2.23 9.21
CA LEU A 136 -8.45 -3.24 9.15
C LEU A 136 -8.57 -3.70 7.69
N PRO A 137 -8.20 -4.95 7.35
CA PRO A 137 -8.41 -5.44 6.01
C PRO A 137 -9.91 -5.40 5.70
N ALA A 138 -10.27 -4.86 4.53
CA ALA A 138 -11.64 -4.98 4.04
C ALA A 138 -11.97 -6.48 3.93
N VAL A 139 -13.02 -6.93 4.61
CA VAL A 139 -13.43 -8.34 4.65
C VAL A 139 -13.64 -8.90 3.22
N SER A 140 -14.02 -8.04 2.27
CA SER A 140 -14.19 -8.37 0.86
C SER A 140 -12.89 -8.48 0.05
N ALA A 141 -11.77 -7.87 0.49
CA ALA A 141 -10.49 -7.92 -0.21
C ALA A 141 -9.78 -9.27 -0.06
N ILE A 142 -10.03 -10.00 1.03
CA ILE A 142 -9.50 -11.36 1.24
C ILE A 142 -10.06 -12.34 0.19
N THR A 143 -11.23 -12.05 -0.38
CA THR A 143 -11.93 -12.94 -1.32
C THR A 143 -11.80 -12.51 -2.79
N ALA A 144 -11.36 -11.28 -3.06
CA ALA A 144 -11.32 -10.70 -4.40
C ALA A 144 -9.97 -10.94 -5.09
N GLN A 145 -9.63 -12.19 -5.39
CA GLN A 145 -8.45 -12.48 -6.23
C GLN A 145 -8.71 -12.19 -7.71
N ASN A 146 -9.97 -12.18 -8.16
CA ASN A 146 -10.37 -11.93 -9.55
C ASN A 146 -11.84 -11.46 -9.61
N LEU A 147 -12.14 -10.39 -10.36
CA LEU A 147 -13.51 -10.04 -10.74
C LEU A 147 -13.86 -10.81 -12.02
N GLN A 148 -14.46 -12.00 -11.90
CA GLN A 148 -14.80 -12.87 -13.05
C GLN A 148 -13.60 -13.22 -13.98
N GLY A 149 -12.38 -13.29 -13.44
CA GLY A 149 -11.18 -13.58 -14.22
C GLY A 149 -10.59 -12.39 -14.98
N SER A 150 -11.12 -11.18 -14.74
CA SER A 150 -10.53 -9.93 -15.20
C SER A 150 -9.72 -9.27 -14.08
N GLU A 151 -8.58 -8.70 -14.46
CA GLU A 151 -7.70 -7.94 -13.58
C GLU A 151 -8.27 -6.54 -13.38
N TRP A 152 -8.10 -5.96 -12.19
CA TRP A 152 -8.60 -4.61 -11.91
C TRP A 152 -7.98 -3.55 -12.83
N LYS A 153 -6.77 -3.79 -13.36
CA LYS A 153 -6.08 -2.95 -14.36
C LYS A 153 -6.88 -2.83 -15.66
N ASP A 154 -7.65 -3.83 -16.05
CA ASP A 154 -8.50 -3.79 -17.26
C ASP A 154 -9.59 -2.71 -17.15
N PHE A 155 -9.99 -2.37 -15.93
CA PHE A 155 -10.97 -1.32 -15.66
C PHE A 155 -10.40 0.10 -15.82
N PHE A 156 -9.11 0.30 -15.54
CA PHE A 156 -8.47 1.62 -15.60
C PHE A 156 -7.71 1.87 -16.91
N ILE A 157 -7.41 0.82 -17.69
CA ILE A 157 -6.78 0.94 -19.00
C ILE A 157 -7.84 1.09 -20.13
N SER A 158 -9.09 0.67 -19.91
CA SER A 158 -10.15 0.72 -20.94
C SER A 158 -10.86 2.07 -21.12
N GLN A 159 -10.45 3.15 -20.44
CA GLN A 159 -10.91 4.52 -20.73
C GLN A 159 -10.16 5.12 -21.95
N GLY A 160 -10.10 4.32 -23.02
CA GLY A 160 -9.54 4.67 -24.32
C GLY A 160 -10.58 4.45 -25.41
N GLY A 161 -11.66 5.24 -25.37
CA GLY A 161 -12.53 5.49 -26.53
C GLY A 161 -13.81 4.66 -26.60
N GLY A 162 -14.94 5.34 -26.37
CA GLY A 162 -16.26 4.88 -26.79
C GLY A 162 -17.37 5.26 -25.82
N ASP A 163 -17.77 6.53 -25.81
CA ASP A 163 -19.08 6.93 -25.26
C ASP A 163 -20.18 6.14 -26.00
N PRO A 164 -21.09 5.43 -25.31
CA PRO A 164 -22.33 4.99 -25.90
C PRO A 164 -23.31 6.16 -25.97
N ALA A 165 -23.88 6.37 -27.16
CA ALA A 165 -24.94 7.34 -27.45
C ALA A 165 -26.22 7.10 -26.62
#